data_AF-A0A9N8PYS3-F1
#
_entry.id   AF-A0A9N8PYS3-F1
#
_cell.length_a   1.000
_cell.length_b   1.000
_cell.length_c   1.000
_cell.angle_alpha   90.00
_cell.angle_beta   90.00
_cell.angle_gamma   90.00
#
_symmetry.space_group_name_H-M   'P 1'
#
loop_
_entity.id
_entity.type
_entity.pdbx_description
1 polymer ?
#
loop_
_entity_poly.entity_id
_entity_poly.type
_entity_poly.pdbx_seq_one_letter_code
_entity_poly.pdbx_strand_id
1 'polypeptide(L)'
;MTRPDVHVIRLIDVYVGRVNGFAYGSMLRHTRMKRKGVVKPVYPCETYRIPPTTYMEIGWWQHDPELLKATWYHTHPRHPQRASPNTLVLDKVRKNNKFASLF
;
A
#
# COMPACT_ATOMS: atom_id res chain seq x y z
N MET A 1 13.95 -38.34 -11.81
CA MET A 1 13.29 -37.03 -12.01
C MET A 1 14.22 -36.15 -12.83
N THR A 2 13.88 -35.89 -14.10
CA THR A 2 14.66 -35.07 -15.03
C THR A 2 14.40 -33.58 -14.79
N ARG A 3 15.46 -32.75 -14.82
CA ARG A 3 15.33 -31.30 -14.65
C ARG A 3 14.66 -30.68 -15.89
N PRO A 4 13.73 -29.73 -15.72
CA PRO A 4 13.08 -29.06 -16.84
C PRO A 4 14.01 -28.11 -17.58
N ASP A 5 13.69 -27.88 -18.86
CA ASP A 5 14.51 -27.18 -19.84
C ASP A 5 14.59 -25.65 -19.59
N VAL A 6 15.74 -25.05 -19.86
CA VAL A 6 16.09 -23.65 -19.50
C VAL A 6 15.15 -22.65 -20.17
N HIS A 7 14.58 -23.00 -21.32
CA HIS A 7 13.64 -22.16 -22.06
C HIS A 7 12.23 -22.13 -21.45
N VAL A 8 11.82 -23.18 -20.73
CA VAL A 8 10.54 -23.22 -19.99
C VAL A 8 10.59 -22.30 -18.77
N ILE A 9 11.76 -22.20 -18.12
CA ILE A 9 11.99 -21.31 -16.97
C ILE A 9 11.82 -19.84 -17.38
N ARG A 10 12.21 -19.45 -18.60
CA ARG A 10 12.15 -18.05 -19.06
C ARG A 10 10.74 -17.58 -19.41
N LEU A 11 9.85 -18.47 -19.85
CA LEU A 11 8.47 -18.11 -20.17
C LEU A 11 7.60 -17.95 -18.91
N ILE A 12 8.02 -18.58 -17.81
CA ILE A 12 7.41 -18.51 -16.48
C ILE A 12 8.36 -17.75 -15.52
N ASP A 13 8.85 -16.55 -15.86
CA ASP A 13 9.64 -15.78 -14.89
C ASP A 13 9.37 -14.27 -14.91
N VAL A 14 8.46 -13.88 -14.01
CA VAL A 14 8.43 -12.55 -13.38
C VAL A 14 8.26 -12.71 -11.86
N TYR A 15 8.88 -13.73 -11.23
CA TYR A 15 8.59 -14.17 -9.84
C TYR A 15 7.22 -14.90 -9.68
N VAL A 16 7.19 -16.20 -10.00
CA VAL A 16 6.02 -17.11 -10.06
C VAL A 16 5.17 -17.19 -8.78
N GLY A 17 4.31 -16.20 -8.60
CA GLY A 17 3.45 -16.03 -7.43
C GLY A 17 3.93 -14.86 -6.58
N ARG A 18 2.99 -14.01 -6.14
CA ARG A 18 3.31 -12.98 -5.15
C ARG A 18 3.88 -13.73 -3.93
N VAL A 19 5.19 -13.60 -3.71
CA VAL A 19 5.91 -14.42 -2.73
C VAL A 19 5.44 -14.01 -1.34
N ASN A 20 4.92 -14.96 -0.56
CA ASN A 20 4.33 -14.77 0.78
C ASN A 20 5.33 -14.39 1.89
N GLY A 21 6.49 -13.81 1.55
CA GLY A 21 7.51 -13.33 2.50
C GLY A 21 8.28 -14.42 3.25
N PHE A 22 7.82 -15.67 3.25
CA PHE A 22 8.54 -16.82 3.81
C PHE A 22 9.46 -17.49 2.77
N ALA A 23 9.13 -17.36 1.48
CA ALA A 23 9.80 -18.08 0.38
C ALA A 23 10.66 -17.20 -0.55
N TYR A 24 11.45 -16.25 -0.02
CA TYR A 24 12.40 -15.53 -0.90
C TYR A 24 13.44 -16.46 -1.53
N GLY A 25 13.74 -17.60 -0.90
CA GLY A 25 14.65 -18.65 -1.39
C GLY A 25 16.12 -18.22 -1.53
N SER A 26 16.39 -16.92 -1.67
CA SER A 26 17.71 -16.28 -1.68
C SER A 26 17.60 -14.79 -1.37
N MET A 27 18.65 -14.22 -0.77
CA MET A 27 18.75 -12.77 -0.53
C MET A 27 18.80 -11.97 -1.84
N LEU A 28 19.42 -12.51 -2.89
CA LEU A 28 19.50 -11.86 -4.20
C LEU A 28 18.11 -11.64 -4.81
N ARG A 29 17.20 -12.61 -4.68
CA ARG A 29 15.81 -12.47 -5.14
C ARG A 29 15.07 -11.39 -4.36
N HIS A 30 15.26 -11.35 -3.04
CA HIS A 30 14.68 -10.30 -2.19
C HIS A 30 15.10 -8.90 -2.65
N THR A 31 16.40 -8.66 -2.87
CA THR A 31 16.93 -7.37 -3.35
C THR A 31 16.34 -6.97 -4.70
N ARG A 32 16.24 -7.91 -5.66
CA ARG A 32 15.67 -7.62 -6.99
C ARG A 32 14.17 -7.26 -6.92
N MET A 33 13.40 -7.89 -6.04
CA MET A 33 11.99 -7.56 -5.83
C MET A 33 11.83 -6.16 -5.22
N LYS A 34 12.65 -5.81 -4.22
CA LYS A 34 12.64 -4.48 -3.60
C LYS A 34 12.98 -3.37 -4.60
N ARG A 35 14.00 -3.57 -5.44
CA ARG A 35 14.37 -2.60 -6.50
C ARG A 35 13.25 -2.35 -7.51
N LYS A 36 12.41 -3.35 -7.77
CA LYS A 36 11.25 -3.23 -8.67
C LYS A 36 10.00 -2.66 -7.98
N GLY A 37 10.06 -2.35 -6.68
CA GLY A 37 8.90 -1.87 -5.92
C GLY A 37 7.82 -2.93 -5.72
N VAL A 38 8.13 -4.22 -5.85
CA VAL A 38 7.15 -5.29 -5.65
C VAL A 38 6.83 -5.40 -4.16
N VAL A 39 5.58 -5.11 -3.79
CA VAL A 39 5.08 -5.21 -2.42
C VAL A 39 4.73 -6.67 -2.11
N LYS A 40 5.03 -7.11 -0.88
CA LYS A 40 4.62 -8.43 -0.38
C LYS A 40 3.07 -8.49 -0.38
N PRO A 41 2.45 -9.56 -0.92
CA PRO A 41 0.99 -9.67 -1.01
C PRO A 41 0.28 -9.85 0.32
N VAL A 42 0.91 -10.59 1.24
CA VAL A 42 0.32 -11.00 2.52
C VAL A 42 0.65 -9.92 3.54
N TYR A 43 -0.37 -9.41 4.21
CA TYR A 43 -0.22 -8.39 5.22
C TYR A 43 0.46 -8.98 6.48
N PRO A 44 1.22 -8.18 7.25
CA PRO A 44 1.79 -8.63 8.50
C PRO A 44 0.75 -9.23 9.47
N CYS A 45 -0.46 -8.65 9.52
CA CYS A 45 -1.56 -9.11 10.38
C CYS A 45 -2.09 -10.51 10.01
N GLU A 46 -1.88 -10.97 8.78
CA GLU A 46 -2.24 -12.33 8.35
C GLU A 46 -1.12 -13.34 8.65
N THR A 47 0.12 -12.86 8.81
CA THR A 47 1.30 -13.72 8.99
C THR A 47 1.63 -13.93 10.47
N TYR A 48 1.51 -12.88 11.30
CA TYR A 48 1.92 -12.91 12.69
C TYR A 48 0.73 -12.70 13.61
N ARG A 49 0.77 -13.34 14.78
CA ARG A 49 -0.24 -13.16 15.83
C ARG A 49 -0.14 -11.79 16.52
N ILE A 50 1.07 -11.26 16.63
CA ILE A 50 1.38 -9.98 17.28
C ILE A 50 2.27 -9.14 16.35
N PRO A 51 2.20 -7.79 16.45
CA PRO A 51 3.06 -6.92 15.67
C PRO A 51 4.53 -7.19 16.03
N PRO A 52 5.39 -7.53 15.05
CA PRO A 52 6.78 -7.87 15.31
C PRO A 52 7.66 -6.63 15.60
N THR A 53 7.19 -5.43 15.21
CA THR A 53 7.90 -4.16 15.44
C THR A 53 6.91 -3.05 15.77
N THR A 54 7.38 -2.05 16.52
CA THR A 54 6.59 -0.88 16.93
C THR A 54 6.02 -0.09 15.76
N TYR A 55 6.75 -0.02 14.63
CA TYR A 55 6.24 0.64 13.43
C TYR A 55 5.00 -0.06 12.85
N MET A 56 4.89 -1.39 12.99
CA MET A 56 3.73 -2.13 12.49
C MET A 56 2.51 -1.98 13.39
N GLU A 57 2.68 -1.57 14.65
CA GLU A 57 1.58 -1.39 15.62
C GLU A 57 0.58 -0.33 15.17
N ILE A 58 1.06 0.76 14.55
CA ILE A 58 0.24 1.92 14.14
C ILE A 58 -0.92 1.51 13.23
N GLY A 59 -0.68 0.57 12.31
CA GLY A 59 -1.69 0.09 11.36
C GLY A 59 -2.27 -1.28 11.70
N TRP A 60 -1.79 -1.93 12.77
CA TRP A 60 -2.08 -3.35 13.05
C TRP A 60 -3.58 -3.63 13.19
N TRP A 61 -4.26 -2.74 13.91
CA TRP A 61 -5.65 -2.86 14.33
C TRP A 61 -6.66 -2.44 13.26
N GLN A 62 -6.21 -1.92 12.11
CA GLN A 62 -7.11 -1.51 11.02
C GLN A 62 -7.85 -2.68 10.37
N HIS A 63 -7.31 -3.89 10.52
CA HIS A 63 -7.86 -5.12 9.92
C HIS A 63 -8.66 -5.98 10.91
N ASP A 64 -8.82 -5.52 12.16
CA ASP A 64 -9.55 -6.27 13.19
C ASP A 64 -11.06 -6.24 12.93
N PRO A 65 -11.72 -7.40 12.72
CA PRO A 65 -13.17 -7.47 12.49
C PRO A 65 -14.02 -6.85 13.60
N GLU A 66 -13.53 -6.83 14.84
CA GLU A 66 -14.24 -6.20 15.97
C GLU A 66 -14.15 -4.68 15.90
N LEU A 67 -13.02 -4.14 15.46
CA LEU A 67 -12.81 -2.70 15.27
C LEU A 67 -13.37 -2.17 13.95
N LEU A 68 -13.67 -3.04 12.99
CA LEU A 68 -14.40 -2.62 11.78
C LEU A 68 -15.86 -2.26 12.09
N LYS A 69 -16.41 -2.74 13.21
CA LYS A 69 -17.75 -2.37 13.66
C LYS A 69 -17.69 -0.97 14.28
N ALA A 70 -18.59 -0.07 13.90
CA ALA A 70 -18.63 1.31 14.41
C ALA A 70 -19.08 1.41 15.90
N THR A 71 -19.04 0.31 16.65
CA THR A 71 -19.58 0.21 18.01
C THR A 71 -18.57 0.60 19.08
N TRP A 72 -17.26 0.53 18.80
CA TRP A 72 -16.22 0.77 19.80
C TRP A 72 -15.86 2.25 19.97
N TYR A 73 -16.26 3.13 19.04
CA TYR A 73 -16.01 4.56 19.11
C TYR A 73 -17.15 5.36 18.49
N HIS A 74 -17.52 6.45 19.15
CA HIS A 74 -18.49 7.40 18.60
C HIS A 74 -17.76 8.42 17.72
N THR A 75 -17.97 8.35 16.41
CA THR A 75 -17.56 9.44 15.52
C THR A 75 -18.61 10.54 15.50
N HIS A 76 -18.21 11.76 15.80
CA HIS A 76 -19.02 12.91 15.44
C HIS A 76 -18.93 13.17 13.93
N PRO A 77 -20.03 13.60 13.29
CA PRO A 77 -20.00 14.03 11.90
C PRO A 77 -18.92 15.10 11.70
N ARG A 78 -18.01 14.85 10.76
CA ARG A 78 -17.06 15.88 10.33
C ARG A 78 -17.75 16.80 9.35
N HIS A 79 -17.54 18.10 9.50
CA HIS A 79 -17.98 19.11 8.56
C HIS A 79 -16.76 19.70 7.83
N PRO A 80 -16.15 18.97 6.88
CA PRO A 80 -15.00 19.49 6.15
C PRO A 80 -15.42 20.74 5.37
N GLN A 81 -14.55 21.74 5.38
CA GLN A 81 -14.77 22.95 4.59
C GLN A 81 -14.79 22.57 3.11
N ARG A 82 -15.93 22.79 2.45
CA ARG A 82 -16.05 22.55 1.01
C ARG A 82 -15.22 23.58 0.26
N ALA A 83 -14.55 23.14 -0.80
CA ALA A 83 -13.96 24.08 -1.75
C ALA A 83 -15.09 24.96 -2.33
N SER A 84 -14.98 26.26 -2.14
CA SER A 84 -15.92 27.21 -2.72
C SER A 84 -15.74 27.28 -4.25
N PRO A 85 -16.78 27.64 -5.02
CA PRO A 85 -16.64 27.84 -6.46
C PRO A 85 -15.51 28.82 -6.81
N ASN A 86 -15.35 29.89 -6.04
CA ASN A 86 -14.30 30.89 -6.24
C ASN A 86 -12.89 30.31 -6.02
N THR A 87 -12.70 29.47 -5.01
CA THR A 87 -11.43 28.77 -4.81
C THR A 87 -11.12 27.79 -5.94
N LEU A 88 -12.12 27.08 -6.47
CA LEU A 88 -11.93 26.18 -7.62
C LEU A 88 -11.54 26.94 -8.90
N VAL A 89 -12.14 28.10 -9.13
CA VAL A 89 -11.77 28.99 -10.24
C VAL A 89 -10.34 29.49 -10.06
N LEU A 90 -9.98 29.96 -8.87
CA LEU A 90 -8.62 30.42 -8.58
C LEU A 90 -7.59 29.31 -8.78
N ASP A 91 -7.87 28.08 -8.36
CA ASP A 91 -6.98 26.93 -8.56
C ASP A 91 -6.74 26.64 -10.04
N LYS A 92 -7.75 26.83 -10.89
CA LYS A 92 -7.59 26.71 -12.35
C LYS A 92 -6.75 27.85 -12.92
N VAL A 93 -6.98 29.09 -12.48
CA VAL A 93 -6.22 30.26 -12.95
C VAL A 93 -4.75 30.18 -12.50
N ARG A 94 -4.47 29.72 -11.29
CA ARG A 94 -3.10 29.55 -10.75
C ARG A 94 -2.22 28.60 -11.55
N LYS A 95 -2.82 27.62 -12.25
CA LYS A 95 -2.06 26.74 -13.17
C LYS A 95 -1.46 27.52 -14.34
N ASN A 96 -2.08 28.62 -14.74
CA ASN A 96 -1.66 29.45 -15.88
C ASN A 96 -0.96 30.73 -15.44
N ASN A 97 -1.34 31.30 -14.29
CA ASN A 97 -0.76 32.52 -13.74
C ASN A 97 -0.44 32.36 -12.25
N LYS A 98 0.85 32.26 -11.93
CA LYS A 98 1.35 32.09 -10.56
C LYS A 98 0.97 33.25 -9.63
N PHE A 99 0.71 34.44 -10.15
CA PHE A 99 0.36 35.63 -9.37
C PHE A 99 -1.15 35.81 -9.15
N ALA A 100 -1.98 34.85 -9.57
CA ALA A 100 -3.40 34.91 -9.35
C ALA A 100 -3.73 34.77 -7.85
N SER A 101 -4.24 35.84 -7.25
CA SER A 101 -4.84 35.91 -5.91
C SER A 101 -6.33 36.24 -6.01
N LEU A 102 -7.09 35.82 -5.00
CA LEU A 102 -8.36 36.46 -4.68
C LEU A 102 -7.97 37.62 -3.76
N PHE A 103 -8.28 38.84 -4.19
CA PHE A 103 -7.82 40.14 -3.67
C PHE A 103 -6.41 40.55 -4.08
#